data_AF-A0A318W9G0-F1
#
_entry.id   AF-A0A318W9G0-F1
#
_cell.length_a   1.000
_cell.length_b   1.000
_cell.length_c   1.000
_cell.angle_alpha   90.00
_cell.angle_beta   90.00
_cell.angle_gamma   90.00
#
_symmetry.space_group_name_H-M   'P 1'
#
loop_
_entity.id
_entity.type
_entity.pdbx_description
1 polymer ?
#
loop_
_entity_poly.entity_id
_entity_poly.type
_entity_poly.pdbx_seq_one_letter_code
_entity_poly.pdbx_strand_id
1 'polypeptide(L)'
;MYESMGKGLVGRNMNGNEYLKRLQRLGKKTGTPVQLVEHQGKGSHGRIYYGDRFTTLKDRKKEIGPGLLKAMCKQLGIDPNDI
;
A
#
# COMPACT_ATOMS: atom_id res chain seq x y z
N MET A 1 12.10 -22.47 -9.41
CA MET A 1 10.65 -22.68 -9.62
C MET A 1 9.85 -21.67 -8.79
N TYR A 2 10.01 -20.38 -9.03
CA TYR A 2 9.09 -19.36 -8.51
C TYR A 2 8.18 -18.99 -9.67
N GLU A 3 7.05 -19.67 -9.69
CA GLU A 3 6.03 -19.62 -10.72
C GLU A 3 5.57 -18.20 -11.02
N SER A 4 5.47 -17.96 -12.32
CA SER A 4 4.78 -16.86 -12.98
C SER A 4 3.44 -16.53 -12.33
N MET A 5 3.35 -15.45 -11.57
CA MET A 5 2.08 -14.79 -11.27
C MET A 5 2.27 -13.27 -11.18
N GLY A 6 1.62 -12.54 -12.11
CA GLY A 6 1.21 -11.17 -11.84
C GLY A 6 1.52 -10.09 -12.88
N LYS A 7 1.83 -10.40 -14.15
CA LYS A 7 1.69 -9.40 -15.21
C LYS A 7 0.21 -9.19 -15.50
N GLY A 8 -0.42 -8.24 -14.83
CA GLY A 8 -1.73 -7.76 -15.24
C GLY A 8 -2.56 -7.13 -14.14
N LEU A 9 -2.19 -5.93 -13.65
CA LEU A 9 -3.13 -5.03 -12.95
C LEU A 9 -2.84 -3.53 -13.21
N VAL A 10 -2.30 -3.18 -14.39
CA VAL A 10 -2.37 -1.80 -14.88
C VAL A 10 -3.78 -1.59 -15.43
N GLY A 11 -4.73 -1.36 -14.52
CA GLY A 11 -6.13 -1.14 -14.86
C GLY A 11 -7.09 -1.80 -13.87
N ARG A 12 -7.31 -1.16 -12.72
CA ARG A 12 -8.54 -1.20 -11.91
C ARG A 12 -8.33 -0.38 -10.64
N ASN A 13 -9.22 0.58 -10.43
CA ASN A 13 -9.52 1.28 -9.18
C ASN A 13 -8.94 0.59 -7.92
N MET A 14 -7.79 1.07 -7.44
CA MET A 14 -7.16 0.55 -6.22
C MET A 14 -7.79 1.22 -5.01
N ASN A 15 -8.26 0.46 -4.02
CA ASN A 15 -8.68 1.00 -2.73
C ASN A 15 -7.60 0.77 -1.66
N GLY A 16 -7.80 1.36 -0.48
CA GLY A 16 -6.84 1.23 0.63
C GLY A 16 -6.57 -0.20 1.09
N ASN A 17 -7.57 -1.09 1.03
CA ASN A 17 -7.38 -2.50 1.38
C ASN A 17 -6.48 -3.22 0.37
N GLU A 18 -6.67 -2.99 -0.94
CA GLU A 18 -5.85 -3.59 -1.97
C GLU A 18 -4.40 -3.07 -1.90
N TYR A 19 -4.23 -1.76 -1.71
CA TYR A 19 -2.92 -1.16 -1.49
C TYR A 19 -2.18 -1.83 -0.32
N LEU A 20 -2.84 -1.98 0.84
CA LEU A 20 -2.26 -2.61 2.01
C LEU A 20 -1.89 -4.08 1.76
N LYS A 21 -2.73 -4.83 1.04
CA LYS A 21 -2.48 -6.24 0.70
C LYS A 21 -1.25 -6.39 -0.20
N ARG A 22 -1.12 -5.53 -1.20
CA ARG A 22 0.02 -5.56 -2.13
C ARG A 22 1.30 -5.06 -1.45
N LEU A 23 1.22 -4.04 -0.60
CA LEU A 23 2.35 -3.60 0.20
C LEU A 23 2.85 -4.69 1.16
N GLN A 24 1.95 -5.45 1.81
CA GLN A 24 2.35 -6.60 2.64
C GLN A 24 3.06 -7.69 1.83
N ARG A 25 2.64 -7.94 0.58
CA ARG A 25 3.34 -8.88 -0.31
C ARG A 25 4.72 -8.36 -0.67
N LEU A 26 4.84 -7.07 -0.97
CA LEU A 26 6.13 -6.44 -1.24
C LEU A 26 7.05 -6.55 -0.02
N GLY A 27 6.57 -6.20 1.17
CA GLY A 27 7.35 -6.30 2.41
C GLY A 27 7.85 -7.72 2.68
N LYS A 28 7.03 -8.76 2.45
CA LYS A 28 7.47 -10.15 2.53
C LYS A 28 8.56 -10.50 1.50
N LYS A 29 8.46 -9.97 0.28
CA LYS A 29 9.44 -10.19 -0.79
C LYS A 29 10.77 -9.49 -0.52
N THR A 30 10.74 -8.32 0.09
CA THR A 30 11.92 -7.48 0.36
C THR A 30 12.50 -7.66 1.76
N GLY A 31 11.85 -8.43 2.62
CA GLY A 31 12.21 -8.53 4.04
C GLY A 31 11.94 -7.25 4.83
N THR A 32 11.12 -6.33 4.31
CA THR A 32 10.79 -5.06 4.98
C THR A 32 9.50 -5.19 5.79
N PRO A 33 9.51 -4.84 7.10
CA PRO A 33 8.31 -4.92 7.93
C PRO A 33 7.25 -3.91 7.47
N VAL A 34 5.98 -4.35 7.50
CA VAL A 34 4.82 -3.52 7.19
C VAL A 34 3.88 -3.49 8.38
N GLN A 35 3.58 -2.30 8.90
CA GLN A 35 2.70 -2.13 10.06
C GLN A 35 1.59 -1.13 9.74
N LEU A 36 0.35 -1.49 10.03
CA LEU A 36 -0.77 -0.57 10.05
C LEU A 36 -1.02 -0.13 11.49
N VAL A 37 -0.93 1.18 11.73
CA VAL A 37 -1.32 1.79 13.01
C VAL A 37 -2.63 2.54 12.77
N GLU A 38 -3.72 1.97 13.27
CA GLU A 38 -5.04 2.60 13.23
C GLU A 38 -5.19 3.53 14.43
N HIS A 39 -5.68 4.75 14.20
CA HIS A 39 -6.09 5.61 15.31
C HIS A 39 -7.48 5.17 15.76
N GLN A 40 -7.62 4.76 17.03
CA GLN A 40 -8.94 4.46 17.60
C GLN A 40 -9.72 5.75 17.79
N GLY A 41 -10.59 6.06 16.83
CA GLY A 41 -11.46 7.22 16.79
C GLY A 41 -12.46 7.11 15.62
N LYS A 42 -13.38 8.07 15.50
CA LYS A 42 -14.46 8.08 14.49
C LYS A 42 -13.89 8.40 13.09
N GLY A 43 -13.15 7.47 12.50
CA GLY A 43 -12.54 7.56 11.18
C GLY A 43 -11.61 6.38 10.91
N SER A 44 -11.66 5.81 9.72
CA SER A 44 -10.83 4.65 9.30
C SER A 44 -9.37 5.02 9.00
N HIS A 45 -8.92 6.17 9.50
CA HIS A 45 -7.61 6.77 9.24
C HIS A 45 -6.52 5.97 9.96
N GLY A 46 -5.56 5.48 9.18
CA GLY A 46 -4.41 4.74 9.68
C GLY A 46 -3.11 5.22 9.04
N ARG A 47 -2.01 5.01 9.75
CA ARG A 47 -0.67 5.16 9.18
C ARG A 47 -0.15 3.80 8.79
N ILE A 48 0.36 3.69 7.57
CA ILE A 48 1.04 2.50 7.10
C ILE A 48 2.52 2.78 7.14
N TYR A 49 3.26 1.95 7.87
CA TYR A 49 4.70 1.94 7.94
C TYR A 49 5.25 0.87 7.00
N TYR A 50 6.34 1.19 6.31
CA TYR A 50 7.16 0.31 5.49
C TYR A 50 8.61 0.54 5.91
N GLY A 51 9.13 -0.33 6.78
CA GLY A 51 10.38 -0.06 7.50
C GLY A 51 10.25 1.21 8.36
N ASP A 52 11.19 2.12 8.17
CA ASP A 52 11.28 3.44 8.82
C ASP A 52 10.44 4.54 8.13
N ARG A 53 9.82 4.24 6.98
CA ARG A 53 8.99 5.18 6.23
C ARG A 53 7.52 4.97 6.52
N PHE A 54 6.71 6.03 6.38
CA PHE A 54 5.26 5.91 6.55
C PHE A 54 4.46 6.79 5.58
N THR A 55 3.21 6.38 5.35
CA THR A 55 2.20 7.16 4.64
C THR A 55 0.89 7.14 5.41
N THR A 56 0.06 8.17 5.21
CA THR A 56 -1.26 8.25 5.83
C THR A 56 -2.31 7.72 4.87
N LEU A 57 -3.02 6.68 5.27
CA LEU A 57 -4.20 6.19 4.59
C LEU A 57 -5.43 6.74 5.30
N LYS A 58 -6.23 7.52 4.57
CA LYS A 58 -7.51 8.05 5.06
C LYS A 58 -8.55 6.94 5.20
N ASP A 59 -9.43 6.77 4.21
CA ASP A 59 -10.44 5.74 4.24
C ASP A 59 -10.01 4.50 3.45
N ARG A 60 -9.92 3.35 4.14
CA ARG A 60 -9.50 2.07 3.54
C ARG A 60 -10.46 1.52 2.48
N LYS A 61 -11.74 1.90 2.54
CA LYS A 61 -12.78 1.44 1.61
C LYS A 61 -12.88 2.34 0.38
N LYS A 62 -12.40 3.59 0.47
CA LYS A 62 -12.36 4.52 -0.66
C LYS A 62 -11.25 4.17 -1.64
N GLU A 63 -11.52 4.54 -2.89
CA GLU A 63 -10.54 4.49 -3.97
C GLU A 63 -9.38 5.46 -3.72
N ILE A 64 -8.20 5.02 -4.12
CA ILE A 64 -6.97 5.78 -4.16
C ILE A 64 -6.82 6.26 -5.60
N GLY A 65 -7.03 7.56 -5.81
CA GLY A 65 -6.74 8.18 -7.09
C GLY A 65 -5.24 8.08 -7.43
N PRO A 66 -4.88 8.09 -8.72
CA PRO A 66 -3.50 7.87 -9.17
C PRO A 66 -2.48 8.85 -8.58
N GLY A 67 -2.88 10.11 -8.38
CA GLY A 67 -2.03 11.12 -7.73
C GLY A 67 -1.74 10.80 -6.26
N LEU A 68 -2.74 10.32 -5.52
CA LEU A 68 -2.58 9.89 -4.13
C LEU A 68 -1.70 8.64 -4.06
N LEU A 69 -1.94 7.65 -4.93
CA LEU A 69 -1.11 6.44 -5.00
C LEU A 69 0.36 6.79 -5.21
N LYS A 70 0.67 7.64 -6.20
CA LYS A 70 2.04 8.06 -6.49
C LYS A 70 2.68 8.80 -5.30
N ALA A 71 1.92 9.65 -4.61
CA ALA A 71 2.39 10.32 -3.41
C ALA A 71 2.69 9.34 -2.27
N MET A 72 1.80 8.38 -2.02
CA MET A 72 1.98 7.34 -1.00
C MET A 72 3.21 6.47 -1.29
N CYS A 73 3.39 6.01 -2.53
CA CYS A 73 4.56 5.23 -2.92
C CYS A 73 5.86 6.04 -2.77
N LYS A 74 5.85 7.33 -3.15
CA LYS A 74 7.01 8.23 -2.94
C LYS A 74 7.36 8.37 -1.45
N GLN A 75 6.36 8.51 -0.58
CA GLN A 75 6.57 8.59 0.88
C GLN A 75 7.17 7.30 1.44
N LEU A 76 6.68 6.14 0.98
CA LEU A 76 7.21 4.83 1.40
C LEU A 76 8.52 4.45 0.70
N GLY A 77 8.96 5.19 -0.32
CA GLY A 77 10.18 4.90 -1.06
C GLY A 77 10.08 3.65 -1.93
N ILE A 78 8.90 3.33 -2.44
CA ILE A 78 8.61 2.14 -3.26
C ILE A 78 8.18 2.54 -4.67
N ASP A 79 8.38 1.66 -5.63
CA ASP A 79 7.90 1.88 -7.00
C ASP A 79 6.39 1.60 -7.09
N PRO A 80 5.57 2.50 -7.66
CA PRO A 80 4.15 2.25 -7.88
C PRO A 80 3.83 0.99 -8.71
N ASN A 81 4.76 0.50 -9.53
CA ASN A 81 4.63 -0.71 -10.32
C ASN A 81 4.88 -2.00 -9.52
N ASP A 82 5.45 -1.91 -8.32
CA ASP A 82 5.58 -3.03 -7.38
C ASP A 82 4.30 -3.25 -6.53
N ILE A 83 3.33 -2.34 -6.67
CA ILE A 83 2.06 -2.30 -5.92
C ILE A 83 0.87 -2.41 -6.86
#